data_AF-A0A0F7M627-F1
#
_entry.id   AF-A0A0F7M627-F1
#
_cell.length_a   1.000
_cell.length_b   1.000
_cell.length_c   1.000
_cell.angle_alpha   90.00
_cell.angle_beta   90.00
_cell.angle_gamma   90.00
#
_symmetry.space_group_name_H-M   'P 1'
#
loop_
_entity.id
_entity.type
_entity.pdbx_description
1 polymer ?
#
loop_
_entity_poly.entity_id
_entity_poly.type
_entity_poly.pdbx_seq_one_letter_code
_entity_poly.pdbx_strand_id
1 'polypeptide(L)'
;MIALIFSPFASAEGCPYEFFPPVADTQLLMPADRLPNLLQFESKTEDCPELLADFAQLYFWGIAGLSPDMQRSAHYLVQLRAIAPVHSVLRLLEPAMVLLGESHRYSLHEALRRYQREINSGQPLRRDKALAVINQLAAVGQRVDVSDQKLFLDPQHTTPAAFNGNRAVVLNAEAGLLFAYGHSGGLELLWAKPLASGKAAFKHVNEYLSFFAAGNDSGLDHRRQQWRMPVQQLHSGIIRSRFMTQRGQRDIHCTATVIASQWLLTAAHCLSPPQDAANGQLSELFFEWQGEKRVVSEIWRHRKHRAAAEGAGEVLAYSGSDLALIKLQVGVNVAEFPQLNSPAATPLQIISYGYPQDKTPGSLWASKCQAKPYLRAENGYGDVYRLNCSNSVGQSGAAILNSAHPQQIFGVLSARVRQGTDDYNVFAAFAPDLVKDVRGLVFGAKDESRYFERLQFNDRHWARNVH
;
A
#
# COMPACT_ATOMS: atom_id res chain seq x y z
N MET A 1 2.96 -19.72 -35.18
CA MET A 1 2.16 -18.79 -34.35
C MET A 1 0.72 -19.29 -34.36
N ILE A 2 0.05 -19.33 -33.21
CA ILE A 2 -1.40 -19.49 -33.12
C ILE A 2 -1.91 -18.24 -32.43
N ALA A 3 -2.73 -17.44 -33.13
CA ALA A 3 -3.37 -16.29 -32.51
C ALA A 3 -4.48 -16.79 -31.59
N LEU A 4 -4.32 -16.62 -30.28
CA LEU A 4 -5.42 -16.76 -29.34
C LEU A 4 -6.36 -15.58 -29.56
N ILE A 5 -7.47 -15.84 -30.23
CA ILE A 5 -8.56 -14.87 -30.41
C ILE A 5 -9.19 -14.66 -29.03
N PHE A 6 -8.78 -13.57 -28.37
CA PHE A 6 -9.59 -12.98 -27.31
C PHE A 6 -10.78 -12.33 -27.98
N SER A 7 -11.92 -13.02 -28.02
CA SER A 7 -13.19 -12.40 -28.38
C SER A 7 -13.57 -11.44 -27.26
N PRO A 8 -13.63 -10.10 -27.47
CA PRO A 8 -14.54 -9.31 -26.69
C PRO A 8 -15.95 -9.84 -26.99
N PHE A 9 -16.78 -10.00 -25.96
CA PHE A 9 -18.20 -10.19 -26.22
C PHE A 9 -18.73 -8.90 -26.87
N ALA A 10 -19.55 -9.05 -27.91
CA ALA A 10 -20.45 -7.96 -28.26
C ALA A 10 -21.42 -7.82 -27.09
N SER A 11 -21.42 -6.67 -26.43
CA SER A 11 -22.39 -6.36 -25.37
C SER A 11 -23.80 -6.56 -25.91
N ALA A 12 -24.65 -7.28 -25.17
CA ALA A 12 -26.07 -7.37 -25.54
C ALA A 12 -26.66 -5.96 -25.67
N GLU A 13 -27.55 -5.74 -26.65
CA GLU A 13 -28.03 -4.40 -26.99
C GLU A 13 -28.74 -3.75 -25.80
N GLY A 14 -28.11 -2.74 -25.21
CA GLY A 14 -28.60 -2.01 -24.03
C GLY A 14 -27.81 -2.25 -22.74
N CYS A 15 -26.93 -3.26 -22.67
CA CYS A 15 -26.01 -3.44 -21.55
C CYS A 15 -24.84 -2.43 -21.62
N PRO A 16 -24.47 -1.76 -20.51
CA PRO A 16 -23.30 -0.89 -20.47
C PRO A 16 -21.99 -1.69 -20.53
N TYR A 17 -20.90 -1.03 -20.96
CA TYR A 17 -19.54 -1.61 -20.91
C TYR A 17 -19.09 -1.89 -19.47
N GLU A 18 -18.24 -2.90 -19.29
CA GLU A 18 -17.63 -3.28 -17.99
C GLU A 18 -17.11 -2.04 -17.22
N PHE A 19 -17.62 -1.85 -16.00
CA PHE A 19 -17.22 -0.76 -15.13
C PHE A 19 -15.84 -1.02 -14.48
N PHE A 20 -15.56 -2.28 -14.12
CA PHE A 20 -14.27 -2.73 -13.61
C PHE A 20 -13.23 -2.97 -14.70
N PRO A 21 -11.92 -2.85 -14.40
CA PRO A 21 -10.84 -3.15 -15.34
C PRO A 21 -10.76 -4.65 -15.68
N PRO A 22 -10.46 -5.04 -16.94
CA PRO A 22 -10.36 -6.44 -17.36
C PRO A 22 -9.17 -7.18 -16.73
N VAL A 23 -9.11 -8.52 -16.87
CA VAL A 23 -8.05 -9.37 -16.26
C VAL A 23 -6.65 -8.85 -16.54
N ALA A 24 -6.38 -8.51 -17.80
CA ALA A 24 -5.07 -8.08 -18.28
C ALA A 24 -4.68 -6.67 -17.80
N ASP A 25 -5.62 -5.89 -17.26
CA ASP A 25 -5.32 -4.57 -16.73
C ASP A 25 -4.51 -4.67 -15.44
N THR A 26 -3.64 -3.69 -15.25
CA THR A 26 -2.85 -3.50 -14.02
C THR A 26 -3.56 -2.62 -12.99
N GLN A 27 -4.82 -2.28 -13.24
CA GLN A 27 -5.84 -1.88 -12.27
C GLN A 27 -6.68 -3.09 -11.83
N LEU A 28 -7.26 -3.03 -10.62
CA LEU A 28 -8.12 -4.08 -10.04
C LEU A 28 -9.44 -3.54 -9.49
N LEU A 29 -9.55 -2.22 -9.29
CA LEU A 29 -10.74 -1.57 -8.78
C LEU A 29 -11.27 -0.59 -9.83
N MET A 30 -12.59 -0.51 -9.95
CA MET A 30 -13.27 0.59 -10.63
C MET A 30 -12.91 1.94 -9.95
N PRO A 31 -12.66 3.02 -10.70
CA PRO A 31 -12.57 4.39 -10.18
C PRO A 31 -13.79 4.82 -9.37
N ALA A 32 -13.58 5.59 -8.29
CA ALA A 32 -14.61 5.93 -7.31
C ALA A 32 -15.75 6.80 -7.89
N ASP A 33 -15.42 7.69 -8.82
CA ASP A 33 -16.33 8.56 -9.57
C ASP A 33 -17.34 7.81 -10.44
N ARG A 34 -17.05 6.56 -10.81
CA ARG A 34 -17.97 5.71 -11.58
C ARG A 34 -19.07 5.05 -10.73
N LEU A 35 -18.92 5.01 -9.41
CA LEU A 35 -19.87 4.31 -8.53
C LEU A 35 -21.32 4.82 -8.66
N PRO A 36 -21.60 6.14 -8.67
CA PRO A 36 -22.97 6.64 -8.83
C PRO A 36 -23.61 6.24 -10.16
N ASN A 37 -22.81 5.96 -11.20
CA ASN A 37 -23.30 5.46 -12.47
C ASN A 37 -23.59 3.95 -12.40
N LEU A 38 -22.67 3.14 -11.87
CA LEU A 38 -22.88 1.68 -11.72
C LEU A 38 -24.15 1.38 -10.91
N LEU A 39 -24.39 2.07 -9.80
CA LEU A 39 -25.57 1.87 -8.95
C LEU A 39 -26.91 2.13 -9.66
N GLN A 40 -26.95 2.94 -10.72
CA GLN A 40 -28.17 3.15 -11.53
C GLN A 40 -28.57 1.93 -12.37
N PHE A 41 -27.69 0.93 -12.48
CA PHE A 41 -27.91 -0.29 -13.26
C PHE A 41 -28.17 -1.54 -12.39
N GLU A 42 -28.29 -1.44 -11.06
CA GLU A 42 -28.48 -2.62 -10.19
C GLU A 42 -29.76 -3.40 -10.54
N SER A 43 -30.83 -2.69 -10.96
CA SER A 43 -32.10 -3.27 -11.42
C SER A 43 -32.08 -3.83 -12.86
N LYS A 44 -30.95 -3.78 -13.57
CA LYS A 44 -30.77 -4.35 -14.92
C LYS A 44 -29.81 -5.54 -14.95
N THR A 45 -29.49 -6.08 -13.78
CA THR A 45 -28.56 -7.20 -13.62
C THR A 45 -29.10 -8.52 -14.20
N GLU A 46 -30.42 -8.69 -14.31
CA GLU A 46 -31.05 -9.90 -14.86
C GLU A 46 -30.77 -10.09 -16.37
N ASP A 47 -30.68 -8.99 -17.14
CA ASP A 47 -30.45 -9.01 -18.59
C ASP A 47 -28.96 -8.95 -18.98
N CYS A 48 -28.06 -8.56 -18.06
CA CYS A 48 -26.67 -8.18 -18.36
C CYS A 48 -25.63 -8.93 -17.51
N PRO A 49 -25.01 -10.00 -18.04
CA PRO A 49 -23.93 -10.74 -17.39
C PRO A 49 -22.75 -9.88 -16.92
N GLU A 50 -22.43 -8.81 -17.67
CA GLU A 50 -21.36 -7.87 -17.35
C GLU A 50 -21.65 -7.11 -16.05
N LEU A 51 -22.91 -6.66 -15.87
CA LEU A 51 -23.34 -5.98 -14.64
C LEU A 51 -23.26 -6.93 -13.44
N LEU A 52 -23.65 -8.19 -13.57
CA LEU A 52 -23.47 -9.19 -12.49
C LEU A 52 -21.98 -9.35 -12.11
N ALA A 53 -21.07 -9.28 -13.07
CA ALA A 53 -19.63 -9.31 -12.82
C ALA A 53 -19.11 -8.04 -12.12
N ASP A 54 -19.62 -6.87 -12.50
CA ASP A 54 -19.29 -5.59 -11.85
C ASP A 54 -19.85 -5.50 -10.43
N PHE A 55 -21.10 -5.91 -10.19
CA PHE A 55 -21.70 -5.93 -8.85
C PHE A 55 -21.05 -6.99 -7.93
N ALA A 56 -20.72 -8.18 -8.46
CA ALA A 56 -19.94 -9.18 -7.72
C ALA A 56 -18.60 -8.60 -7.22
N GLN A 57 -17.89 -7.83 -8.05
CA GLN A 57 -16.65 -7.15 -7.68
C GLN A 57 -16.88 -5.95 -6.76
N LEU A 58 -17.93 -5.15 -7.01
CA LEU A 58 -18.26 -3.98 -6.21
C LEU A 58 -18.45 -4.36 -4.74
N TYR A 59 -19.27 -5.37 -4.48
CA TYR A 59 -19.54 -5.85 -3.13
C TYR A 59 -18.38 -6.67 -2.55
N PHE A 60 -17.59 -7.39 -3.36
CA PHE A 60 -16.37 -8.03 -2.87
C PHE A 60 -15.35 -7.01 -2.35
N TRP A 61 -15.13 -5.92 -3.09
CA TRP A 61 -14.12 -4.93 -2.72
C TRP A 61 -14.64 -3.86 -1.74
N GLY A 62 -15.88 -3.39 -1.88
CA GLY A 62 -16.46 -2.27 -1.14
C GLY A 62 -15.86 -0.93 -1.55
N ILE A 63 -16.23 -0.39 -2.72
CA ILE A 63 -15.59 0.81 -3.31
C ILE A 63 -16.23 2.12 -2.80
N ALA A 64 -15.43 3.19 -2.73
CA ALA A 64 -15.86 4.58 -2.45
C ALA A 64 -16.78 4.74 -1.22
N GLY A 65 -16.38 4.16 -0.09
CA GLY A 65 -17.11 4.26 1.19
C GLY A 65 -18.16 3.16 1.41
N LEU A 66 -18.53 2.39 0.38
CA LEU A 66 -19.27 1.15 0.60
C LEU A 66 -18.41 0.15 1.40
N SER A 67 -19.00 -0.46 2.42
CA SER A 67 -18.38 -1.59 3.10
C SER A 67 -18.43 -2.85 2.22
N PRO A 68 -17.45 -3.77 2.30
CA PRO A 68 -17.54 -5.04 1.60
C PRO A 68 -18.73 -5.88 2.10
N ASP A 69 -19.43 -6.53 1.17
CA ASP A 69 -20.56 -7.42 1.43
C ASP A 69 -20.33 -8.74 0.68
N MET A 70 -19.88 -9.75 1.41
CA MET A 70 -19.54 -11.05 0.83
C MET A 70 -20.78 -11.81 0.35
N GLN A 71 -21.94 -11.60 1.00
CA GLN A 71 -23.17 -12.30 0.68
C GLN A 71 -23.81 -11.76 -0.60
N ARG A 72 -23.81 -10.44 -0.80
CA ARG A 72 -24.14 -9.83 -2.11
C ARG A 72 -23.15 -10.25 -3.19
N SER A 73 -21.85 -10.26 -2.90
CA SER A 73 -20.83 -10.72 -3.86
C SER A 73 -21.09 -12.17 -4.31
N ALA A 74 -21.38 -13.07 -3.36
CA ALA A 74 -21.75 -14.46 -3.64
C ALA A 74 -23.06 -14.58 -4.42
N HIS A 75 -24.08 -13.79 -4.09
CA HIS A 75 -25.37 -13.76 -4.78
C HIS A 75 -25.23 -13.43 -6.28
N TYR A 76 -24.54 -12.34 -6.62
CA TYR A 76 -24.30 -11.96 -8.01
C TYR A 76 -23.41 -12.99 -8.75
N LEU A 77 -22.44 -13.61 -8.07
CA LEU A 77 -21.67 -14.74 -8.61
C LEU A 77 -22.52 -15.99 -8.88
N VAL A 78 -23.57 -16.24 -8.09
CA VAL A 78 -24.51 -17.35 -8.31
C VAL A 78 -25.45 -17.06 -9.47
N GLN A 79 -26.01 -15.84 -9.57
CA GLN A 79 -26.82 -15.42 -10.72
C GLN A 79 -26.03 -15.52 -12.03
N LEU A 80 -24.80 -14.98 -12.07
CA LEU A 80 -23.97 -14.99 -13.28
C LEU A 80 -23.70 -16.40 -13.80
N ARG A 81 -23.45 -17.37 -12.91
CA ARG A 81 -23.24 -18.78 -13.25
C ARG A 81 -24.44 -19.43 -13.96
N ALA A 82 -25.65 -18.91 -13.77
CA ALA A 82 -26.86 -19.46 -14.37
C ALA A 82 -27.02 -19.02 -15.84
N ILE A 83 -26.52 -17.84 -16.21
CA ILE A 83 -26.72 -17.25 -17.55
C ILE A 83 -25.44 -17.19 -18.40
N ALA A 84 -24.24 -17.22 -17.81
CA ALA A 84 -22.98 -17.11 -18.54
C ALA A 84 -21.86 -18.00 -17.95
N PRO A 85 -20.89 -18.45 -18.78
CA PRO A 85 -19.66 -19.06 -18.28
C PRO A 85 -18.86 -18.01 -17.50
N VAL A 86 -18.57 -18.29 -16.22
CA VAL A 86 -17.98 -17.29 -15.30
C VAL A 86 -16.72 -16.66 -15.90
N HIS A 87 -16.77 -15.34 -16.07
CA HIS A 87 -15.77 -14.59 -16.81
C HIS A 87 -14.39 -14.69 -16.16
N SER A 88 -13.34 -14.59 -16.98
CA SER A 88 -11.94 -14.70 -16.54
C SER A 88 -11.57 -13.69 -15.43
N VAL A 89 -12.25 -12.54 -15.39
CA VAL A 89 -12.17 -11.51 -14.33
C VAL A 89 -12.46 -12.08 -12.94
N LEU A 90 -13.45 -12.97 -12.84
CA LEU A 90 -13.98 -13.49 -11.57
C LEU A 90 -13.33 -14.82 -11.15
N ARG A 91 -12.36 -15.33 -11.92
CA ARG A 91 -11.59 -16.57 -11.66
C ARG A 91 -10.99 -16.65 -10.25
N LEU A 92 -10.72 -15.50 -9.64
CA LEU A 92 -10.23 -15.38 -8.26
C LEU A 92 -11.35 -15.16 -7.23
N LEU A 93 -12.48 -14.54 -7.58
CA LEU A 93 -13.59 -14.36 -6.65
C LEU A 93 -14.36 -15.66 -6.39
N GLU A 94 -14.46 -16.55 -7.38
CA GLU A 94 -15.07 -17.87 -7.16
C GLU A 94 -14.39 -18.70 -6.06
N PRO A 95 -13.06 -18.92 -6.06
CA PRO A 95 -12.41 -19.57 -4.94
C PRO A 95 -12.44 -18.68 -3.69
N ALA A 96 -12.54 -17.35 -3.77
CA ALA A 96 -12.74 -16.49 -2.60
C ALA A 96 -14.03 -16.83 -1.84
N MET A 97 -15.17 -16.97 -2.54
CA MET A 97 -16.44 -17.37 -1.94
C MET A 97 -16.37 -18.80 -1.34
N VAL A 98 -15.60 -19.71 -1.95
CA VAL A 98 -15.34 -21.04 -1.37
C VAL A 98 -14.47 -20.95 -0.11
N LEU A 99 -13.51 -20.02 -0.04
CA LEU A 99 -12.74 -19.77 1.18
C LEU A 99 -13.59 -19.08 2.28
N LEU A 100 -14.76 -18.52 1.96
CA LEU A 100 -15.69 -17.87 2.90
C LEU A 100 -16.90 -18.74 3.27
N GLY A 101 -16.98 -19.99 2.81
CA GLY A 101 -18.17 -20.84 3.03
C GLY A 101 -19.35 -20.52 2.09
N GLU A 102 -19.49 -19.27 1.65
CA GLU A 102 -20.52 -18.69 0.74
C GLU A 102 -20.66 -19.38 -0.64
N SER A 103 -19.88 -20.42 -0.95
CA SER A 103 -20.01 -21.18 -2.19
C SER A 103 -19.42 -22.58 -2.05
N HIS A 104 -20.17 -23.61 -2.46
CA HIS A 104 -19.71 -25.01 -2.47
C HIS A 104 -19.24 -25.50 -3.86
N ARG A 105 -19.03 -24.60 -4.84
CA ARG A 105 -18.64 -24.95 -6.23
C ARG A 105 -17.35 -25.78 -6.31
N TYR A 106 -16.43 -25.58 -5.37
CA TYR A 106 -15.16 -26.30 -5.28
C TYR A 106 -14.94 -26.80 -3.86
N SER A 107 -14.08 -27.82 -3.69
CA SER A 107 -13.53 -28.09 -2.36
C SER A 107 -12.57 -26.98 -1.95
N LEU A 108 -12.45 -26.75 -0.63
CA LEU A 108 -11.50 -25.79 -0.04
C LEU A 108 -10.07 -25.97 -0.58
N HIS A 109 -9.67 -27.22 -0.81
CA HIS A 109 -8.37 -27.58 -1.37
C HIS A 109 -8.21 -27.23 -2.87
N GLU A 110 -9.26 -27.36 -3.71
CA GLU A 110 -9.22 -26.85 -5.10
C GLU A 110 -9.16 -25.31 -5.13
N ALA A 111 -9.94 -24.64 -4.29
CA ALA A 111 -9.92 -23.18 -4.17
C ALA A 111 -8.50 -22.68 -3.83
N LEU A 112 -7.84 -23.30 -2.85
CA LEU A 112 -6.44 -23.03 -2.52
C LEU A 112 -5.48 -23.32 -3.67
N ARG A 113 -5.62 -24.46 -4.37
CA ARG A 113 -4.74 -24.79 -5.48
C ARG A 113 -4.90 -23.82 -6.66
N ARG A 114 -6.01 -23.08 -6.76
CA ARG A 114 -6.15 -21.95 -7.70
C ARG A 114 -5.25 -20.79 -7.29
N TYR A 115 -5.40 -20.27 -6.08
CA TYR A 115 -4.51 -19.22 -5.56
C TYR A 115 -3.02 -19.60 -5.67
N GLN A 116 -2.65 -20.83 -5.32
CA GLN A 116 -1.26 -21.30 -5.45
C GLN A 116 -0.74 -21.25 -6.89
N ARG A 117 -1.57 -21.64 -7.87
CA ARG A 117 -1.22 -21.58 -9.31
C ARG A 117 -1.06 -20.15 -9.81
N GLU A 118 -1.85 -19.20 -9.30
CA GLU A 118 -1.72 -17.78 -9.67
C GLU A 118 -0.49 -17.13 -9.00
N ILE A 119 -0.24 -17.43 -7.72
CA ILE A 119 0.90 -16.90 -6.95
C ILE A 119 2.23 -17.46 -7.46
N ASN A 120 2.30 -18.75 -7.80
CA ASN A 120 3.49 -19.39 -8.36
C ASN A 120 3.58 -19.25 -9.89
N SER A 121 2.72 -18.47 -10.54
CA SER A 121 2.63 -18.38 -12.02
C SER A 121 3.84 -17.75 -12.73
N GLY A 122 4.76 -17.16 -11.98
CA GLY A 122 5.86 -16.34 -12.51
C GLY A 122 5.41 -14.98 -13.11
N GLN A 123 4.11 -14.74 -13.26
CA GLN A 123 3.55 -13.52 -13.85
C GLN A 123 3.14 -12.54 -12.72
N PRO A 124 3.82 -11.40 -12.54
CA PRO A 124 3.60 -10.51 -11.39
C PRO A 124 2.15 -10.08 -11.22
N LEU A 125 1.46 -9.72 -12.30
CA LEU A 125 0.07 -9.27 -12.25
C LEU A 125 -0.89 -10.35 -11.71
N ARG A 126 -0.73 -11.61 -12.10
CA ARG A 126 -1.57 -12.73 -11.63
C ARG A 126 -1.29 -13.06 -10.17
N ARG A 127 0.00 -13.06 -9.80
CA ARG A 127 0.45 -13.16 -8.40
C ARG A 127 -0.19 -12.06 -7.56
N ASP A 128 -0.11 -10.81 -8.01
CA ASP A 128 -0.50 -9.64 -7.21
C ASP A 128 -2.03 -9.44 -7.17
N LYS A 129 -2.78 -9.80 -8.22
CA LYS A 129 -4.26 -9.92 -8.15
C LYS A 129 -4.70 -11.07 -7.24
N ALA A 130 -4.02 -12.22 -7.25
CA ALA A 130 -4.34 -13.33 -6.35
C ALA A 130 -4.08 -12.99 -4.88
N LEU A 131 -2.94 -12.35 -4.59
CA LEU A 131 -2.61 -11.83 -3.27
C LEU A 131 -3.61 -10.78 -2.78
N ALA A 132 -4.07 -9.89 -3.67
CA ALA A 132 -5.07 -8.87 -3.34
C ALA A 132 -6.39 -9.44 -2.85
N VAL A 133 -6.91 -10.45 -3.55
CA VAL A 133 -8.18 -11.10 -3.19
C VAL A 133 -8.04 -11.76 -1.83
N ILE A 134 -6.92 -12.43 -1.53
CA ILE A 134 -6.70 -13.02 -0.20
C ILE A 134 -6.47 -11.95 0.89
N ASN A 135 -5.83 -10.82 0.58
CA ASN A 135 -5.72 -9.70 1.52
C ASN A 135 -7.12 -9.15 1.89
N GLN A 136 -8.05 -9.10 0.93
CA GLN A 136 -9.44 -8.71 1.18
C GLN A 136 -10.15 -9.76 2.05
N LEU A 137 -9.98 -11.06 1.77
CA LEU A 137 -10.49 -12.14 2.63
C LEU A 137 -10.00 -12.01 4.08
N ALA A 138 -8.71 -11.72 4.28
CA ALA A 138 -8.12 -11.50 5.60
C ALA A 138 -8.58 -10.20 6.29
N ALA A 139 -9.19 -9.26 5.55
CA ALA A 139 -9.76 -8.03 6.10
C ALA A 139 -11.24 -8.16 6.51
N VAL A 140 -11.97 -9.14 5.94
CA VAL A 140 -13.42 -9.33 6.15
C VAL A 140 -13.78 -10.61 6.92
N GLY A 141 -12.90 -11.62 6.92
CA GLY A 141 -13.09 -12.86 7.69
C GLY A 141 -13.00 -12.63 9.20
N GLN A 142 -13.62 -13.52 9.97
CA GLN A 142 -13.58 -13.44 11.43
C GLN A 142 -12.16 -13.73 11.95
N ARG A 143 -11.75 -12.99 12.99
CA ARG A 143 -10.44 -13.16 13.63
C ARG A 143 -10.44 -14.41 14.51
N VAL A 144 -9.39 -15.20 14.39
CA VAL A 144 -9.17 -16.44 15.13
C VAL A 144 -8.04 -16.23 16.15
N ASP A 145 -8.13 -16.89 17.31
CA ASP A 145 -7.05 -16.94 18.28
C ASP A 145 -6.65 -18.38 18.62
N VAL A 146 -5.44 -18.59 19.17
CA VAL A 146 -4.93 -19.93 19.53
C VAL A 146 -4.21 -19.86 20.87
N SER A 147 -4.74 -20.58 21.85
CA SER A 147 -4.21 -20.69 23.22
C SER A 147 -4.27 -22.15 23.69
N ASP A 148 -3.30 -22.61 24.49
CA ASP A 148 -3.23 -23.98 25.04
C ASP A 148 -3.49 -25.11 24.01
N GLN A 149 -2.92 -24.96 22.81
CA GLN A 149 -3.10 -25.84 21.65
C GLN A 149 -4.54 -25.92 21.08
N LYS A 150 -5.46 -25.10 21.58
CA LYS A 150 -6.86 -25.00 21.13
C LYS A 150 -7.04 -23.73 20.27
N LEU A 151 -7.94 -23.82 19.31
CA LEU A 151 -8.32 -22.71 18.44
C LEU A 151 -9.63 -22.10 18.94
N PHE A 152 -9.75 -20.78 18.97
CA PHE A 152 -10.92 -20.06 19.47
C PHE A 152 -11.42 -19.08 18.40
N LEU A 153 -12.75 -19.02 18.25
CA LEU A 153 -13.42 -18.11 17.31
C LEU A 153 -13.93 -16.85 18.00
N ASP A 154 -13.96 -16.84 19.35
CA ASP A 154 -14.44 -15.75 20.17
C ASP A 154 -13.31 -15.08 20.97
N PRO A 155 -13.28 -13.73 21.11
CA PRO A 155 -12.25 -13.02 21.87
C PRO A 155 -12.25 -13.27 23.39
N GLN A 156 -13.20 -14.05 23.91
CA GLN A 156 -13.32 -14.39 25.33
C GLN A 156 -12.88 -15.83 25.63
N HIS A 157 -12.40 -16.56 24.61
CA HIS A 157 -11.93 -17.96 24.68
C HIS A 157 -12.97 -18.94 25.29
N THR A 158 -14.26 -18.65 25.11
CA THR A 158 -15.37 -19.43 25.68
C THR A 158 -15.56 -20.78 24.98
N THR A 159 -15.32 -20.87 23.66
CA THR A 159 -15.60 -22.08 22.89
C THR A 159 -14.38 -22.53 22.05
N PRO A 160 -13.69 -23.61 22.45
CA PRO A 160 -12.59 -24.16 21.66
C PRO A 160 -13.10 -24.95 20.45
N ALA A 161 -12.73 -24.50 19.25
CA ALA A 161 -12.94 -25.21 17.99
C ALA A 161 -11.90 -26.33 17.79
N ALA A 162 -12.29 -27.37 17.03
CA ALA A 162 -11.48 -28.56 16.83
C ALA A 162 -10.30 -28.33 15.87
N PHE A 163 -9.09 -28.76 16.25
CA PHE A 163 -7.86 -28.63 15.48
C PHE A 163 -7.13 -29.97 15.33
N ASN A 164 -7.11 -30.54 14.11
CA ASN A 164 -6.39 -31.78 13.79
C ASN A 164 -4.98 -31.46 13.27
N GLY A 165 -4.01 -31.35 14.19
CA GLY A 165 -2.72 -30.69 13.95
C GLY A 165 -1.61 -31.46 13.24
N ASN A 166 -1.77 -31.82 11.96
CA ASN A 166 -0.67 -32.19 11.03
C ASN A 166 -1.22 -32.30 9.60
N ARG A 167 -0.65 -31.73 8.54
CA ARG A 167 0.33 -30.64 8.33
C ARG A 167 -0.29 -29.73 7.25
N ALA A 168 0.44 -28.73 6.74
CA ALA A 168 0.14 -27.96 5.45
C ALA A 168 -1.34 -27.39 5.86
N VAL A 169 -1.49 -26.84 7.10
CA VAL A 169 -2.79 -26.77 7.80
C VAL A 169 -3.60 -25.54 7.42
N VAL A 170 -4.89 -25.74 7.19
CA VAL A 170 -5.88 -24.71 6.87
C VAL A 170 -7.11 -24.93 7.74
N LEU A 171 -7.75 -23.84 8.17
CA LEU A 171 -9.10 -23.86 8.69
C LEU A 171 -9.93 -22.71 8.10
N ASN A 172 -11.15 -23.06 7.71
CA ASN A 172 -12.31 -22.18 7.63
C ASN A 172 -13.28 -22.72 8.69
N ALA A 173 -13.74 -21.87 9.61
CA ALA A 173 -14.77 -22.20 10.59
C ALA A 173 -16.00 -21.32 10.32
N GLU A 174 -16.87 -21.78 9.42
CA GLU A 174 -17.84 -20.97 8.65
C GLU A 174 -17.14 -19.90 7.78
N ALA A 175 -16.49 -18.92 8.41
CA ALA A 175 -15.49 -18.04 7.81
C ALA A 175 -14.48 -17.42 8.82
N GLY A 176 -14.26 -18.03 9.98
CA GLY A 176 -13.06 -17.77 10.80
C GLY A 176 -11.85 -18.45 10.16
N LEU A 177 -10.85 -17.68 9.70
CA LEU A 177 -9.90 -18.13 8.67
C LEU A 177 -8.43 -18.25 9.11
N LEU A 178 -7.78 -19.33 8.67
CA LEU A 178 -6.38 -19.69 8.96
C LEU A 178 -5.77 -20.56 7.86
N PHE A 179 -4.53 -20.33 7.41
CA PHE A 179 -3.85 -21.12 6.36
C PHE A 179 -2.34 -21.26 6.63
N ALA A 180 -1.65 -22.37 6.30
CA ALA A 180 -0.24 -22.60 6.68
C ALA A 180 0.49 -23.74 5.93
N TYR A 181 1.22 -23.47 4.85
CA TYR A 181 2.20 -24.41 4.29
C TYR A 181 3.47 -23.75 3.68
N GLY A 182 4.65 -23.88 4.29
CA GLY A 182 5.87 -23.27 3.74
C GLY A 182 7.23 -23.68 4.34
N HIS A 183 8.09 -24.20 3.46
CA HIS A 183 9.54 -23.88 3.44
C HIS A 183 10.10 -23.74 2.01
N SER A 184 9.42 -24.32 0.99
CA SER A 184 9.85 -24.25 -0.42
C SER A 184 8.72 -24.35 -1.47
N GLY A 185 7.46 -24.04 -1.16
CA GLY A 185 6.34 -24.23 -2.11
C GLY A 185 5.11 -23.29 -2.01
N GLY A 186 4.80 -22.77 -0.83
CA GLY A 186 3.56 -21.99 -0.55
C GLY A 186 2.40 -22.87 -0.07
N LEU A 187 1.38 -22.35 0.62
CA LEU A 187 1.06 -20.95 0.98
C LEU A 187 0.72 -20.85 2.49
N GLU A 188 1.25 -19.85 3.23
CA GLU A 188 0.96 -19.61 4.67
C GLU A 188 0.27 -18.26 4.92
N LEU A 189 -0.83 -18.25 5.69
CA LEU A 189 -1.50 -17.08 6.28
C LEU A 189 -2.12 -17.42 7.66
N LEU A 190 -1.30 -17.40 8.71
CA LEU A 190 -1.74 -17.63 10.10
C LEU A 190 -2.10 -16.31 10.82
N TRP A 191 -3.12 -16.36 11.68
CA TRP A 191 -3.42 -15.35 12.70
C TRP A 191 -3.64 -16.03 14.05
N ALA A 192 -2.85 -15.66 15.06
CA ALA A 192 -3.00 -16.07 16.46
C ALA A 192 -2.10 -15.21 17.35
N LYS A 193 -2.47 -14.99 18.62
CA LYS A 193 -1.65 -14.25 19.58
C LYS A 193 -1.38 -15.08 20.86
N PRO A 194 -0.39 -15.99 20.83
CA PRO A 194 0.10 -16.66 22.03
C PRO A 194 0.30 -15.72 23.23
N LEU A 195 -0.09 -16.20 24.40
CA LEU A 195 0.31 -15.65 25.70
C LEU A 195 1.28 -16.63 26.38
N ALA A 196 2.12 -16.12 27.27
CA ALA A 196 3.43 -16.72 27.53
C ALA A 196 3.46 -17.82 28.61
N SER A 197 2.92 -19.01 28.32
CA SER A 197 3.34 -20.27 28.98
C SER A 197 2.84 -21.52 28.25
N GLY A 198 3.68 -22.56 28.08
CA GLY A 198 3.18 -23.95 27.98
C GLY A 198 3.52 -24.81 26.75
N LYS A 199 3.88 -24.21 25.60
CA LYS A 199 4.26 -24.88 24.32
C LYS A 199 3.12 -25.49 23.48
N ALA A 200 2.75 -24.77 22.43
CA ALA A 200 2.78 -25.31 21.06
C ALA A 200 3.52 -24.32 20.16
N ALA A 201 4.12 -24.79 19.06
CA ALA A 201 5.05 -24.00 18.24
C ALA A 201 4.40 -23.45 16.96
N PHE A 202 3.50 -22.47 17.12
CA PHE A 202 3.10 -21.59 16.01
C PHE A 202 3.62 -20.18 16.29
N LYS A 203 4.29 -19.58 15.30
CA LYS A 203 5.04 -18.33 15.50
C LYS A 203 4.10 -17.14 15.32
N HIS A 204 4.04 -16.26 16.33
CA HIS A 204 3.30 -15.00 16.26
C HIS A 204 3.52 -14.27 14.94
N VAL A 205 2.43 -13.76 14.37
CA VAL A 205 2.50 -12.60 13.50
C VAL A 205 1.37 -11.62 13.85
N ASN A 206 1.72 -10.53 14.53
CA ASN A 206 0.84 -9.36 14.72
C ASN A 206 0.87 -8.42 13.50
N GLU A 207 1.66 -8.75 12.46
CA GLU A 207 1.76 -7.96 11.24
C GLU A 207 0.58 -8.28 10.32
N TYR A 208 0.02 -7.26 9.68
CA TYR A 208 -0.88 -7.41 8.54
C TYR A 208 -0.10 -8.00 7.34
N LEU A 209 0.10 -9.33 7.33
CA LEU A 209 0.93 -10.01 6.34
C LEU A 209 0.23 -10.18 4.99
N SER A 210 0.51 -9.25 4.09
CA SER A 210 0.33 -9.42 2.63
C SER A 210 1.32 -10.45 2.05
N PHE A 211 1.41 -11.66 2.62
CA PHE A 211 2.28 -12.80 2.23
C PHE A 211 3.75 -12.47 1.89
N PHE A 212 4.39 -11.56 2.63
CA PHE A 212 5.74 -11.08 2.29
C PHE A 212 6.80 -12.19 2.33
N ALA A 213 7.13 -12.74 1.16
CA ALA A 213 8.38 -13.48 0.96
C ALA A 213 9.56 -12.53 1.22
N ALA A 214 10.33 -12.82 2.27
CA ALA A 214 11.41 -11.94 2.72
C ALA A 214 12.43 -11.67 1.59
N GLY A 215 12.84 -10.40 1.48
CA GLY A 215 13.92 -10.01 0.58
C GLY A 215 15.26 -10.56 1.08
N ASN A 216 15.74 -11.61 0.42
CA ASN A 216 17.17 -11.91 0.35
C ASN A 216 17.72 -11.17 -0.89
N ASP A 217 18.99 -10.75 -0.87
CA ASP A 217 19.63 -9.83 -1.84
C ASP A 217 19.76 -10.34 -3.31
N SER A 218 18.95 -11.32 -3.70
CA SER A 218 18.84 -11.99 -5.01
C SER A 218 18.38 -11.13 -6.20
N GLY A 219 18.25 -9.81 -6.04
CA GLY A 219 17.82 -8.89 -7.11
C GLY A 219 16.35 -9.00 -7.56
N LEU A 220 15.55 -9.88 -6.94
CA LEU A 220 14.13 -10.04 -7.25
C LEU A 220 13.30 -8.87 -6.71
N ASP A 221 12.16 -8.58 -7.36
CA ASP A 221 11.23 -7.54 -6.89
C ASP A 221 10.24 -8.10 -5.86
N HIS A 222 10.55 -7.86 -4.59
CA HIS A 222 9.74 -8.25 -3.43
C HIS A 222 8.59 -7.27 -3.12
N ARG A 223 8.49 -6.14 -3.83
CA ARG A 223 7.39 -5.17 -3.64
C ARG A 223 6.06 -5.75 -4.07
N ARG A 224 4.97 -5.29 -3.44
CA ARG A 224 3.61 -5.83 -3.62
C ARG A 224 2.59 -4.75 -3.85
N GLN A 225 1.86 -4.83 -4.96
CA GLN A 225 0.77 -3.91 -5.27
C GLN A 225 -0.30 -3.96 -4.17
N GLN A 226 -0.66 -2.79 -3.66
CA GLN A 226 -1.76 -2.58 -2.73
C GLN A 226 -2.85 -1.84 -3.50
N TRP A 227 -4.06 -2.38 -3.48
CA TRP A 227 -5.20 -1.80 -4.21
C TRP A 227 -6.01 -0.84 -3.34
N ARG A 228 -5.72 -0.86 -2.04
CA ARG A 228 -6.29 -0.04 -0.97
C ARG A 228 -5.16 0.23 0.01
N MET A 229 -5.20 1.39 0.67
CA MET A 229 -4.47 1.52 1.93
C MET A 229 -5.22 0.70 2.98
N PRO A 230 -4.57 -0.17 3.78
CA PRO A 230 -5.26 -0.91 4.83
C PRO A 230 -5.88 0.04 5.85
N VAL A 231 -7.09 -0.26 6.32
CA VAL A 231 -7.97 0.70 7.03
C VAL A 231 -7.39 1.19 8.38
N GLN A 232 -6.45 0.45 8.98
CA GLN A 232 -5.72 0.83 10.20
C GLN A 232 -4.28 1.27 9.92
N GLN A 233 -3.98 1.70 8.69
CA GLN A 233 -2.65 2.13 8.25
C GLN A 233 -2.70 3.48 7.55
N LEU A 234 -1.51 4.04 7.32
CA LEU A 234 -1.34 5.46 7.14
C LEU A 234 -1.73 5.96 5.76
N HIS A 235 -2.43 7.10 5.75
CA HIS A 235 -2.96 7.72 4.55
C HIS A 235 -1.82 8.38 3.74
N SER A 236 -1.16 7.59 2.90
CA SER A 236 -0.24 8.10 1.86
C SER A 236 -0.97 8.51 0.58
N GLY A 237 -0.32 9.36 -0.20
CA GLY A 237 -0.71 9.79 -1.54
C GLY A 237 0.51 10.20 -2.37
N ILE A 238 0.26 10.72 -3.57
CA ILE A 238 1.30 11.12 -4.51
C ILE A 238 1.53 12.63 -4.39
N ILE A 239 2.78 13.06 -4.30
CA ILE A 239 3.17 14.43 -4.60
C ILE A 239 3.55 14.51 -6.08
N ARG A 240 3.03 15.53 -6.76
CA ARG A 240 3.52 15.95 -8.08
C ARG A 240 4.15 17.33 -7.98
N SER A 241 5.45 17.39 -8.24
CA SER A 241 6.28 18.60 -8.18
C SER A 241 6.67 19.01 -9.60
N ARG A 242 6.25 20.18 -10.06
CA ARG A 242 6.51 20.69 -11.41
C ARG A 242 7.58 21.77 -11.36
N PHE A 243 8.64 21.60 -12.16
CA PHE A 243 9.76 22.52 -12.25
C PHE A 243 9.81 23.16 -13.63
N MET A 244 9.89 24.49 -13.67
CA MET A 244 10.22 25.24 -14.89
C MET A 244 11.74 25.36 -14.99
N THR A 245 12.28 24.90 -16.12
CA THR A 245 13.72 24.85 -16.39
C THR A 245 14.03 25.58 -17.69
N GLN A 246 15.31 25.88 -17.96
CA GLN A 246 15.75 26.39 -19.27
C GLN A 246 15.46 25.41 -20.44
N ARG A 247 15.23 24.13 -20.12
CA ARG A 247 14.87 23.05 -21.08
C ARG A 247 13.37 22.79 -21.13
N GLY A 248 12.54 23.71 -20.62
CA GLY A 248 11.09 23.55 -20.49
C GLY A 248 10.70 22.89 -19.16
N GLN A 249 9.51 22.28 -19.14
CA GLN A 249 8.90 21.72 -17.93
C GLN A 249 9.49 20.35 -17.55
N ARG A 250 9.56 20.07 -16.24
CA ARG A 250 9.88 18.77 -15.65
C ARG A 250 8.91 18.45 -14.53
N ASP A 251 8.23 17.31 -14.60
CA ASP A 251 7.33 16.83 -13.54
C ASP A 251 8.01 15.69 -12.77
N ILE A 252 8.18 15.84 -11.46
CA ILE A 252 8.62 14.80 -10.52
C ILE A 252 7.40 14.19 -9.83
N HIS A 253 7.46 12.88 -9.60
CA HIS A 253 6.56 12.12 -8.75
C HIS A 253 7.29 11.73 -7.46
N CYS A 254 6.66 11.95 -6.31
CA CYS A 254 7.09 11.41 -5.02
C CYS A 254 5.89 10.85 -4.25
N THR A 255 6.17 10.15 -3.15
CA THR A 255 5.17 9.75 -2.15
C THR A 255 5.19 10.74 -0.98
N ALA A 256 4.03 10.95 -0.36
CA ALA A 256 3.93 11.57 0.95
C ALA A 256 2.90 10.89 1.83
N THR A 257 3.03 11.05 3.14
CA THR A 257 2.17 10.44 4.16
C THR A 257 1.53 11.52 5.02
N VAL A 258 0.22 11.46 5.21
CA VAL A 258 -0.53 12.35 6.12
C VAL A 258 -0.10 12.10 7.57
N ILE A 259 0.29 13.15 8.28
CA ILE A 259 0.70 13.11 9.70
C ILE A 259 -0.19 13.94 10.64
N ALA A 260 -0.97 14.88 10.09
CA ALA A 260 -2.08 15.59 10.73
C ALA A 260 -3.03 16.06 9.62
N SER A 261 -4.25 16.54 9.95
CA SER A 261 -5.30 16.80 8.95
C SER A 261 -4.83 17.71 7.78
N GLN A 262 -4.05 18.74 8.07
CA GLN A 262 -3.43 19.60 7.04
C GLN A 262 -1.95 19.30 6.79
N TRP A 263 -1.30 18.35 7.46
CA TRP A 263 0.15 18.17 7.35
C TRP A 263 0.56 16.82 6.76
N LEU A 264 1.45 16.89 5.78
CA LEU A 264 2.10 15.75 5.13
C LEU A 264 3.58 15.70 5.50
N LEU A 265 4.13 14.49 5.48
CA LEU A 265 5.54 14.16 5.59
C LEU A 265 6.05 13.61 4.24
N THR A 266 7.22 14.06 3.80
CA THR A 266 7.90 13.58 2.59
C THR A 266 9.42 13.80 2.67
N ALA A 267 10.16 13.48 1.60
CA ALA A 267 11.59 13.72 1.48
C ALA A 267 11.87 15.15 0.94
N ALA A 268 13.02 15.73 1.27
CA ALA A 268 13.36 17.10 0.86
C ALA A 268 13.69 17.18 -0.65
N HIS A 269 14.33 16.16 -1.22
CA HIS A 269 14.64 16.12 -2.65
C HIS A 269 13.38 16.11 -3.55
N CYS A 270 12.22 15.72 -3.02
CA CYS A 270 10.93 15.83 -3.73
C CYS A 270 10.50 17.29 -4.02
N LEU A 271 11.18 18.26 -3.40
CA LEU A 271 10.97 19.71 -3.58
C LEU A 271 12.14 20.38 -4.34
N SER A 272 13.19 19.62 -4.67
CA SER A 272 14.33 20.05 -5.47
C SER A 272 14.08 19.75 -6.96
N PRO A 273 14.61 20.57 -7.90
CA PRO A 273 14.63 20.19 -9.31
C PRO A 273 15.56 18.99 -9.53
N PRO A 274 15.28 18.13 -10.53
CA PRO A 274 16.12 16.95 -10.79
C PRO A 274 17.52 17.34 -11.29
N GLN A 275 18.47 16.40 -11.22
CA GLN A 275 19.88 16.61 -11.57
C GLN A 275 20.09 17.11 -13.02
N ASP A 276 19.25 16.72 -13.99
CA ASP A 276 19.30 17.21 -15.38
C ASP A 276 18.76 18.65 -15.56
N ALA A 277 18.25 19.23 -14.48
CA ALA A 277 17.46 20.45 -14.42
C ALA A 277 17.96 21.43 -13.34
N ALA A 278 19.27 21.44 -13.06
CA ALA A 278 19.89 22.43 -12.18
C ALA A 278 19.43 23.87 -12.52
N ASN A 279 19.06 24.64 -11.48
CA ASN A 279 18.38 25.95 -11.55
C ASN A 279 16.88 25.91 -11.96
N GLY A 280 16.23 24.74 -11.98
CA GLY A 280 14.78 24.63 -12.16
C GLY A 280 13.99 25.20 -10.97
N GLN A 281 13.00 26.06 -11.25
CA GLN A 281 12.14 26.64 -10.23
C GLN A 281 10.85 25.82 -10.06
N LEU A 282 10.52 25.43 -8.82
CA LEU A 282 9.23 24.81 -8.49
C LEU A 282 8.08 25.77 -8.81
N SER A 283 7.20 25.37 -9.73
CA SER A 283 6.08 26.17 -10.24
C SER A 283 4.71 25.63 -9.89
N GLU A 284 4.57 24.33 -9.64
CA GLU A 284 3.32 23.68 -9.21
C GLU A 284 3.65 22.54 -8.24
N LEU A 285 2.84 22.35 -7.19
CA LEU A 285 3.02 21.28 -6.20
C LEU A 285 1.65 20.87 -5.64
N PHE A 286 1.17 19.67 -5.97
CA PHE A 286 -0.10 19.17 -5.42
C PHE A 286 0.02 17.76 -4.86
N PHE A 287 -0.85 17.46 -3.90
CA PHE A 287 -0.99 16.15 -3.29
C PHE A 287 -2.22 15.45 -3.88
N GLU A 288 -2.01 14.33 -4.54
CA GLU A 288 -3.05 13.49 -5.15
C GLU A 288 -3.37 12.32 -4.19
N TRP A 289 -4.58 12.34 -3.64
CA TRP A 289 -5.03 11.42 -2.57
C TRP A 289 -6.43 10.90 -2.89
N GLN A 290 -6.59 9.57 -2.91
CA GLN A 290 -7.84 8.89 -3.31
C GLN A 290 -8.39 9.31 -4.69
N GLY A 291 -7.54 9.86 -5.56
CA GLY A 291 -7.90 10.41 -6.88
C GLY A 291 -8.13 11.93 -6.90
N GLU A 292 -8.30 12.56 -5.74
CA GLU A 292 -8.49 14.01 -5.62
C GLU A 292 -7.16 14.76 -5.56
N LYS A 293 -7.07 15.92 -6.22
CA LYS A 293 -5.96 16.87 -6.04
C LYS A 293 -6.24 17.79 -4.85
N ARG A 294 -5.29 17.89 -3.93
CA ARG A 294 -5.31 18.79 -2.77
C ARG A 294 -4.20 19.84 -2.90
N VAL A 295 -4.57 21.10 -2.72
CA VAL A 295 -3.68 22.28 -2.88
C VAL A 295 -2.76 22.42 -1.68
N VAL A 296 -1.47 22.68 -1.93
CA VAL A 296 -0.46 23.01 -0.91
C VAL A 296 -0.52 24.51 -0.57
N SER A 297 -0.46 24.83 0.73
CA SER A 297 -0.41 26.20 1.26
C SER A 297 0.96 26.59 1.83
N GLU A 298 1.71 25.64 2.40
CA GLU A 298 3.06 25.91 2.91
C GLU A 298 4.01 24.73 2.67
N ILE A 299 5.29 25.03 2.46
CA ILE A 299 6.34 24.03 2.25
C ILE A 299 7.46 24.28 3.27
N TRP A 300 7.82 23.24 4.02
CA TRP A 300 8.80 23.31 5.10
C TRP A 300 9.91 22.28 4.86
N ARG A 301 11.13 22.74 4.56
CA ARG A 301 12.29 21.89 4.26
C ARG A 301 13.24 21.83 5.45
N HIS A 302 13.89 20.69 5.70
CA HIS A 302 14.93 20.63 6.72
C HIS A 302 16.09 21.59 6.39
N ARG A 303 16.45 22.49 7.32
CA ARG A 303 17.43 23.59 7.16
C ARG A 303 18.83 23.15 6.73
N LYS A 304 19.14 21.86 6.89
CA LYS A 304 20.43 21.24 6.54
C LYS A 304 20.34 20.36 5.29
N HIS A 305 19.24 20.39 4.54
CA HIS A 305 19.15 19.67 3.27
C HIS A 305 20.16 20.21 2.27
N ARG A 306 21.00 19.33 1.71
CA ARG A 306 22.11 19.73 0.83
C ARG A 306 21.72 19.54 -0.63
N ALA A 307 20.84 20.42 -1.15
CA ALA A 307 20.40 20.38 -2.55
C ALA A 307 21.56 20.43 -3.59
N ALA A 308 22.72 21.01 -3.24
CA ALA A 308 23.92 20.95 -4.07
C ALA A 308 24.57 19.54 -4.10
N ALA A 309 24.62 18.85 -2.96
CA ALA A 309 25.12 17.49 -2.85
C ALA A 309 24.14 16.49 -3.52
N GLU A 310 22.84 16.76 -3.40
CA GLU A 310 21.77 16.09 -4.15
C GLU A 310 21.97 16.23 -5.67
N GLY A 311 22.21 17.46 -6.15
CA GLY A 311 22.54 17.74 -7.54
C GLY A 311 23.82 17.03 -8.03
N ALA A 312 24.81 16.87 -7.17
CA ALA A 312 26.07 16.16 -7.45
C ALA A 312 25.96 14.62 -7.35
N GLY A 313 24.84 14.07 -6.86
CA GLY A 313 24.66 12.63 -6.65
C GLY A 313 25.32 12.08 -5.38
N GLU A 314 25.75 12.94 -4.45
CA GLU A 314 26.32 12.58 -3.15
C GLU A 314 25.23 12.12 -2.17
N VAL A 315 24.58 10.99 -2.46
CA VAL A 315 23.40 10.48 -1.74
C VAL A 315 23.57 10.53 -0.22
N LEU A 316 24.71 10.03 0.29
CA LEU A 316 24.99 9.95 1.72
C LEU A 316 25.16 11.33 2.40
N ALA A 317 25.55 12.37 1.64
CA ALA A 317 25.78 13.71 2.17
C ALA A 317 24.48 14.53 2.39
N TYR A 318 23.37 14.14 1.76
CA TYR A 318 22.06 14.75 1.99
C TYR A 318 21.04 13.81 2.66
N SER A 319 21.20 12.48 2.58
CA SER A 319 20.19 11.51 3.07
C SER A 319 19.74 11.75 4.51
N GLY A 320 20.64 12.18 5.41
CA GLY A 320 20.27 12.46 6.81
C GLY A 320 19.42 13.72 7.01
N SER A 321 19.41 14.66 6.06
CA SER A 321 18.55 15.86 6.07
C SER A 321 17.44 15.82 5.02
N ASP A 322 17.22 14.66 4.39
CA ASP A 322 16.28 14.50 3.29
C ASP A 322 14.82 14.42 3.77
N LEU A 323 14.37 15.49 4.41
CA LEU A 323 13.15 15.58 5.20
C LEU A 323 12.40 16.88 4.90
N ALA A 324 11.11 16.76 4.60
CA ALA A 324 10.23 17.89 4.41
C ALA A 324 8.82 17.63 4.97
N LEU A 325 8.17 18.73 5.34
CA LEU A 325 6.77 18.78 5.73
C LEU A 325 6.03 19.71 4.76
N ILE A 326 4.80 19.36 4.44
CA ILE A 326 3.95 20.12 3.53
C ILE A 326 2.61 20.36 4.21
N LYS A 327 2.12 21.59 4.12
CA LYS A 327 0.82 21.99 4.65
C LYS A 327 -0.19 22.09 3.51
N LEU A 328 -1.34 21.47 3.66
CA LEU A 328 -2.47 21.57 2.73
C LEU A 328 -3.33 22.78 3.07
N GLN A 329 -3.86 23.44 2.04
CA GLN A 329 -4.82 24.52 2.20
C GLN A 329 -6.11 24.04 2.88
N VAL A 330 -6.64 22.89 2.42
CA VAL A 330 -7.81 22.21 3.00
C VAL A 330 -7.38 20.85 3.52
N GLY A 331 -7.73 20.55 4.77
CA GLY A 331 -7.37 19.30 5.42
C GLY A 331 -8.03 18.06 4.80
N VAL A 332 -7.42 16.91 5.04
CA VAL A 332 -8.04 15.59 4.88
C VAL A 332 -8.67 15.14 6.20
N ASN A 333 -9.79 14.43 6.12
CA ASN A 333 -10.41 13.79 7.27
C ASN A 333 -9.94 12.33 7.33
N VAL A 334 -9.36 11.92 8.45
CA VAL A 334 -8.84 10.57 8.70
C VAL A 334 -9.08 10.23 10.18
N ALA A 335 -9.31 8.95 10.49
CA ALA A 335 -9.72 8.52 11.82
C ALA A 335 -8.63 8.66 12.89
N GLU A 336 -7.38 8.36 12.53
CA GLU A 336 -6.21 8.44 13.40
C GLU A 336 -4.99 8.98 12.65
N PHE A 337 -4.00 9.48 13.40
CA PHE A 337 -2.75 10.04 12.88
C PHE A 337 -1.52 9.29 13.42
N PRO A 338 -0.43 9.21 12.65
CA PRO A 338 0.80 8.54 13.07
C PRO A 338 1.46 9.20 14.28
N GLN A 339 2.15 8.37 15.05
CA GLN A 339 3.16 8.84 15.99
C GLN A 339 4.52 8.86 15.30
N LEU A 340 5.14 10.04 15.20
CA LEU A 340 6.54 10.16 14.76
C LEU A 340 7.45 9.72 15.91
N ASN A 341 8.30 8.73 15.69
CA ASN A 341 9.16 8.11 16.70
C ASN A 341 10.61 7.98 16.20
N SER A 342 11.59 7.98 17.09
CA SER A 342 12.96 7.60 16.75
C SER A 342 13.14 6.07 16.79
N PRO A 343 13.98 5.48 15.92
CA PRO A 343 14.45 4.11 16.10
C PRO A 343 15.12 3.88 17.47
N ALA A 344 14.78 2.77 18.13
CA ALA A 344 15.32 2.42 19.46
C ALA A 344 16.02 1.04 19.51
N ALA A 345 15.86 0.20 18.49
CA ALA A 345 16.42 -1.16 18.43
C ALA A 345 16.82 -1.51 17.00
N THR A 346 17.77 -2.44 16.81
CA THR A 346 18.28 -2.84 15.49
C THR A 346 18.56 -4.35 15.43
N PRO A 347 18.41 -5.01 14.25
CA PRO A 347 17.86 -4.49 13.00
C PRO A 347 16.36 -4.22 13.10
N LEU A 348 15.90 -3.10 12.51
CA LEU A 348 14.47 -2.79 12.43
C LEU A 348 13.80 -3.71 11.41
N GLN A 349 12.59 -4.17 11.71
CA GLN A 349 11.68 -4.67 10.68
C GLN A 349 10.75 -3.51 10.31
N ILE A 350 10.77 -3.10 9.04
CA ILE A 350 10.00 -1.96 8.56
C ILE A 350 9.10 -2.31 7.38
N ILE A 351 8.05 -1.51 7.22
CA ILE A 351 7.21 -1.50 6.01
C ILE A 351 7.19 -0.05 5.48
N SER A 352 7.15 0.12 4.17
CA SER A 352 6.92 1.42 3.53
C SER A 352 5.87 1.29 2.44
N TYR A 353 4.98 2.27 2.35
CA TYR A 353 3.85 2.31 1.41
C TYR A 353 3.98 3.55 0.53
N GLY A 354 4.16 3.35 -0.78
CA GLY A 354 4.35 4.45 -1.73
C GLY A 354 4.11 4.07 -3.18
N TYR A 355 4.37 5.01 -4.07
CA TYR A 355 3.90 5.00 -5.46
C TYR A 355 5.08 4.92 -6.45
N PRO A 356 5.57 3.71 -6.77
CA PRO A 356 6.69 3.52 -7.68
C PRO A 356 6.38 3.90 -9.14
N GLN A 357 7.30 4.66 -9.75
CA GLN A 357 7.23 5.07 -11.16
C GLN A 357 7.54 3.92 -12.15
N ASP A 358 8.21 2.86 -11.70
CA ASP A 358 8.46 1.65 -12.51
C ASP A 358 7.27 0.66 -12.52
N LYS A 359 6.11 1.10 -12.03
CA LYS A 359 4.84 0.36 -11.99
C LYS A 359 3.72 1.18 -12.63
N THR A 360 2.51 0.64 -12.62
CA THR A 360 1.30 1.31 -13.09
C THR A 360 1.15 2.70 -12.44
N PRO A 361 0.99 3.78 -13.22
CA PRO A 361 0.74 5.11 -12.67
C PRO A 361 -0.43 5.11 -11.70
N GLY A 362 -0.27 5.80 -10.56
CA GLY A 362 -1.30 5.86 -9.51
C GLY A 362 -1.37 4.64 -8.59
N SER A 363 -0.68 3.53 -8.89
CA SER A 363 -0.74 2.32 -8.06
C SER A 363 0.12 2.41 -6.79
N LEU A 364 -0.46 2.02 -5.66
CA LEU A 364 0.22 1.94 -4.37
C LEU A 364 0.95 0.60 -4.25
N TRP A 365 2.16 0.60 -3.67
CA TRP A 365 2.96 -0.60 -3.44
C TRP A 365 3.57 -0.61 -2.03
N ALA A 366 3.64 -1.80 -1.45
CA ALA A 366 4.28 -2.05 -0.16
C ALA A 366 5.67 -2.67 -0.33
N SER A 367 6.66 -2.07 0.30
CA SER A 367 8.01 -2.60 0.50
C SER A 367 8.17 -3.04 1.96
N LYS A 368 8.38 -4.34 2.22
CA LYS A 368 8.77 -4.83 3.57
C LYS A 368 10.27 -5.09 3.59
N CYS A 369 10.97 -4.55 4.59
CA CYS A 369 12.42 -4.48 4.61
C CYS A 369 12.98 -4.73 6.02
N GLN A 370 14.21 -5.23 6.09
CA GLN A 370 15.05 -5.06 7.26
C GLN A 370 15.88 -3.79 7.10
N ALA A 371 16.07 -3.04 8.19
CA ALA A 371 16.94 -1.87 8.21
C ALA A 371 18.05 -1.99 9.26
N LYS A 372 19.24 -1.52 8.90
CA LYS A 372 20.42 -1.44 9.78
C LYS A 372 20.97 -0.01 9.75
N PRO A 373 21.50 0.53 10.86
CA PRO A 373 22.22 1.80 10.82
C PRO A 373 23.36 1.74 9.80
N TYR A 374 23.57 2.82 9.07
CA TYR A 374 24.63 2.93 8.08
C TYR A 374 25.55 4.14 8.36
N LEU A 375 24.96 5.32 8.58
CA LEU A 375 25.68 6.50 9.09
C LEU A 375 24.92 7.09 10.27
N ARG A 376 25.65 7.54 11.30
CA ARG A 376 25.09 8.37 12.37
C ARG A 376 25.06 9.83 11.95
N ALA A 377 24.07 10.55 12.45
CA ALA A 377 23.98 11.99 12.31
C ALA A 377 25.06 12.71 13.12
N GLU A 378 26.01 13.34 12.43
CA GLU A 378 26.76 14.45 13.02
C GLU A 378 25.89 15.72 13.02
N ASN A 379 26.15 16.65 13.95
CA ASN A 379 25.69 18.04 13.85
C ASN A 379 24.19 18.27 13.56
N GLY A 380 23.30 17.35 13.93
CA GLY A 380 21.84 17.51 13.80
C GLY A 380 21.28 17.24 12.40
N TYR A 381 21.82 16.25 11.70
CA TYR A 381 21.06 15.44 10.73
C TYR A 381 20.12 14.45 11.47
N GLY A 382 19.30 13.70 10.74
CA GLY A 382 18.78 12.40 11.14
C GLY A 382 19.76 11.28 10.77
N ASP A 383 19.70 10.15 11.49
CA ASP A 383 20.54 8.98 11.19
C ASP A 383 20.16 8.36 9.82
N VAL A 384 21.14 7.81 9.09
CA VAL A 384 20.91 7.14 7.81
C VAL A 384 20.93 5.63 8.00
N TYR A 385 19.86 4.96 7.58
CA TYR A 385 19.70 3.51 7.68
C TYR A 385 19.68 2.85 6.30
N ARG A 386 20.42 1.76 6.12
CA ARG A 386 20.42 0.91 4.92
C ARG A 386 19.28 -0.11 4.98
N LEU A 387 18.55 -0.23 3.87
CA LEU A 387 17.48 -1.21 3.63
C LEU A 387 17.98 -2.38 2.78
N ASN A 388 17.48 -3.60 3.03
CA ASN A 388 17.75 -4.79 2.22
C ASN A 388 16.66 -5.09 1.17
N CYS A 389 15.86 -4.09 0.80
CA CYS A 389 14.74 -4.22 -0.12
C CYS A 389 14.89 -3.30 -1.33
N SER A 390 14.33 -3.71 -2.46
CA SER A 390 14.24 -2.90 -3.68
C SER A 390 13.19 -1.78 -3.52
N ASN A 391 13.57 -0.55 -3.86
CA ASN A 391 12.68 0.58 -4.10
C ASN A 391 13.06 1.26 -5.42
N SER A 392 12.17 2.14 -5.92
CA SER A 392 12.37 2.92 -7.16
C SER A 392 12.01 4.40 -6.99
N VAL A 393 12.29 5.18 -8.04
CA VAL A 393 11.79 6.56 -8.19
C VAL A 393 10.27 6.59 -8.03
N GLY A 394 9.75 7.66 -7.42
CA GLY A 394 8.33 7.78 -7.04
C GLY A 394 8.04 7.30 -5.61
N GLN A 395 8.76 6.29 -5.10
CA GLN A 395 8.63 5.86 -3.71
C GLN A 395 9.33 6.82 -2.72
N SER A 396 10.23 7.67 -3.19
CA SER A 396 10.85 8.77 -2.44
C SER A 396 9.83 9.52 -1.57
N GLY A 397 10.18 9.78 -0.31
CA GLY A 397 9.31 10.44 0.66
C GLY A 397 8.24 9.56 1.32
N ALA A 398 8.09 8.29 0.91
CA ALA A 398 7.22 7.34 1.61
C ALA A 398 7.67 7.15 3.08
N ALA A 399 6.71 7.16 4.01
CA ALA A 399 7.00 6.90 5.42
C ALA A 399 7.61 5.50 5.63
N ILE A 400 8.52 5.41 6.61
CA ILE A 400 9.14 4.16 7.07
C ILE A 400 8.49 3.77 8.38
N LEU A 401 7.74 2.68 8.37
CA LEU A 401 6.84 2.27 9.46
C LEU A 401 7.45 1.14 10.28
N ASN A 402 7.24 1.13 11.59
CA ASN A 402 7.51 -0.04 12.43
C ASN A 402 6.58 -1.20 12.03
N SER A 403 7.11 -2.34 11.57
CA SER A 403 6.23 -3.45 11.12
C SER A 403 5.38 -4.06 12.23
N ALA A 404 5.85 -3.99 13.48
CA ALA A 404 5.11 -4.44 14.66
C ALA A 404 4.06 -3.42 15.16
N HIS A 405 4.24 -2.14 14.84
CA HIS A 405 3.34 -1.05 15.23
C HIS A 405 3.18 -0.04 14.07
N PRO A 406 2.41 -0.34 13.01
CA PRO A 406 2.39 0.46 11.77
C PRO A 406 1.97 1.93 11.89
N GLN A 407 1.41 2.34 13.04
CA GLN A 407 1.15 3.74 13.38
C GLN A 407 2.39 4.52 13.83
N GLN A 408 3.55 3.87 13.99
CA GLN A 408 4.83 4.52 14.33
C GLN A 408 5.67 4.74 13.06
N ILE A 409 5.92 6.00 12.71
CA ILE A 409 6.83 6.38 11.64
C ILE A 409 8.23 6.62 12.23
N PHE A 410 9.25 5.95 11.69
CA PHE A 410 10.65 6.10 12.05
C PHE A 410 11.44 7.08 11.17
N GLY A 411 10.91 7.45 10.00
CA GLY A 411 11.60 8.29 9.02
C GLY A 411 10.90 8.31 7.66
N VAL A 412 11.59 8.84 6.64
CA VAL A 412 11.13 8.80 5.23
C VAL A 412 12.15 8.09 4.35
N LEU A 413 11.66 7.36 3.34
CA LEU A 413 12.50 6.79 2.30
C LEU A 413 13.17 7.94 1.54
N SER A 414 14.50 7.91 1.51
CA SER A 414 15.33 8.91 0.83
C SER A 414 15.62 8.41 -0.59
N ALA A 415 16.86 7.99 -0.86
CA ALA A 415 17.32 7.61 -2.19
C ALA A 415 18.00 6.22 -2.21
N ARG A 416 18.60 5.90 -3.38
CA ARG A 416 19.34 4.66 -3.63
C ARG A 416 20.82 4.98 -3.79
N VAL A 417 21.65 4.41 -2.92
CA VAL A 417 23.11 4.52 -3.01
C VAL A 417 23.59 3.51 -4.06
N ARG A 418 24.47 3.97 -4.95
CA ARG A 418 25.19 3.14 -5.92
C ARG A 418 26.65 3.57 -5.95
N GLN A 419 27.54 2.81 -5.31
CA GLN A 419 28.96 3.13 -5.22
C GLN A 419 29.81 1.86 -5.34
N GLY A 420 30.48 1.70 -6.49
CA GLY A 420 31.21 0.46 -6.79
C GLY A 420 30.27 -0.74 -6.85
N THR A 421 30.47 -1.71 -5.96
CA THR A 421 29.62 -2.91 -5.81
C THR A 421 28.45 -2.71 -4.84
N ASP A 422 28.39 -1.59 -4.12
CA ASP A 422 27.36 -1.34 -3.13
C ASP A 422 26.13 -0.69 -3.79
N ASP A 423 25.02 -1.44 -3.87
CA ASP A 423 23.72 -0.98 -4.37
C ASP A 423 22.63 -1.27 -3.32
N TYR A 424 22.09 -0.23 -2.70
CA TYR A 424 21.07 -0.35 -1.64
C TYR A 424 20.25 0.92 -1.46
N ASN A 425 19.07 0.79 -0.86
CA ASN A 425 18.19 1.93 -0.57
C ASN A 425 18.43 2.44 0.86
N VAL A 426 18.28 3.76 1.08
CA VAL A 426 18.46 4.40 2.39
C VAL A 426 17.25 5.21 2.81
N PHE A 427 17.11 5.41 4.12
CA PHE A 427 16.07 6.26 4.69
C PHE A 427 16.61 7.23 5.75
N ALA A 428 15.97 8.39 5.85
CA ALA A 428 16.28 9.46 6.81
C ALA A 428 15.52 9.20 8.11
N ALA A 429 16.20 8.77 9.17
CA ALA A 429 15.58 8.42 10.44
C ALA A 429 15.43 9.64 11.38
N PHE A 430 14.33 9.69 12.14
CA PHE A 430 14.07 10.81 13.03
C PHE A 430 14.93 10.79 14.30
N ALA A 431 15.62 11.91 14.60
CA ALA A 431 16.21 12.15 15.91
C ALA A 431 15.15 12.56 16.95
N PRO A 432 15.34 12.32 18.27
CA PRO A 432 14.32 12.63 19.28
C PRO A 432 13.95 14.13 19.36
N ASP A 433 14.94 15.02 19.24
CA ASP A 433 14.72 16.46 19.19
C ASP A 433 13.93 16.89 17.95
N LEU A 434 14.16 16.23 16.80
CA LEU A 434 13.41 16.46 15.57
C LEU A 434 11.94 16.07 15.75
N VAL A 435 11.67 14.89 16.33
CA VAL A 435 10.29 14.46 16.66
C VAL A 435 9.58 15.50 17.53
N LYS A 436 10.27 16.04 18.54
CA LYS A 436 9.72 17.08 19.44
C LYS A 436 9.44 18.39 18.71
N ASP A 437 10.32 18.81 17.81
CA ASP A 437 10.17 20.05 17.04
C ASP A 437 9.05 19.94 16.00
N VAL A 438 8.97 18.83 15.25
CA VAL A 438 7.87 18.55 14.31
C VAL A 438 6.53 18.49 15.03
N ARG A 439 6.42 17.82 16.18
CA ARG A 439 5.18 17.83 16.97
C ARG A 439 4.78 19.25 17.40
N GLY A 440 5.76 20.10 17.73
CA GLY A 440 5.52 21.52 18.04
C GLY A 440 5.02 22.36 16.86
N LEU A 441 5.58 22.12 15.65
CA LEU A 441 5.15 22.80 14.41
C LEU A 441 3.77 22.33 13.94
N VAL A 442 3.53 21.02 13.98
CA VAL A 442 2.34 20.37 13.41
C VAL A 442 1.11 20.48 14.31
N PHE A 443 1.28 20.36 15.63
CA PHE A 443 0.18 20.35 16.62
C PHE A 443 0.25 21.49 17.65
N GLY A 444 1.38 22.17 17.77
CA GLY A 444 1.72 23.03 18.92
C GLY A 444 1.69 24.54 18.67
N ALA A 445 0.96 25.00 17.65
CA ALA A 445 0.75 26.42 17.33
C ALA A 445 2.04 27.27 17.22
N LYS A 446 3.13 26.67 16.73
CA LYS A 446 4.39 27.38 16.44
C LYS A 446 4.46 27.80 14.97
N ASP A 447 4.81 29.06 14.74
CA ASP A 447 5.19 29.57 13.41
C ASP A 447 6.70 29.44 13.12
N GLU A 448 7.46 28.79 14.02
CA GLU A 448 8.91 28.58 13.89
C GLU A 448 9.33 27.13 14.22
N SER A 449 10.38 26.66 13.54
CA SER A 449 11.01 25.36 13.75
C SER A 449 12.53 25.48 13.80
N ARG A 450 13.16 24.74 14.72
CA ARG A 450 14.61 24.61 14.86
C ARG A 450 15.23 23.84 13.70
N TYR A 451 14.52 22.84 13.19
CA TYR A 451 15.03 21.94 12.15
C TYR A 451 14.54 22.26 10.74
N PHE A 452 13.39 22.91 10.59
CA PHE A 452 12.77 23.24 9.30
C PHE A 452 12.74 24.75 9.04
N GLU A 453 12.94 25.10 7.78
CA GLU A 453 12.70 26.43 7.20
C GLU A 453 11.44 26.37 6.33
N ARG A 454 10.56 27.36 6.46
CA ARG A 454 9.50 27.57 5.47
C ARG A 454 10.13 28.13 4.20
N LEU A 455 9.99 27.43 3.09
CA LEU A 455 10.40 27.93 1.79
C LEU A 455 9.46 29.06 1.38
N GLN A 456 9.99 30.18 0.91
CA GLN A 456 9.14 31.24 0.37
C GLN A 456 8.51 30.77 -0.94
N PHE A 457 7.19 30.61 -0.92
CA PHE A 457 6.41 30.18 -2.04
C PHE A 457 5.60 31.36 -2.59
N ASN A 458 5.50 31.50 -3.91
CA ASN A 458 5.16 32.77 -4.54
C ASN A 458 3.76 32.71 -5.18
N ASP A 459 2.72 32.94 -4.36
CA ASP A 459 1.29 32.69 -4.63
C ASP A 459 0.75 33.21 -5.96
N ARG A 460 1.36 34.25 -6.53
CA ARG A 460 0.85 35.01 -7.69
C ARG A 460 0.62 34.20 -8.96
N HIS A 461 1.23 33.01 -9.09
CA HIS A 461 1.01 32.13 -10.24
C HIS A 461 -0.09 31.07 -10.03
N TRP A 462 -0.57 30.85 -8.81
CA TRP A 462 -1.32 29.64 -8.46
C TRP A 462 -2.83 29.73 -8.60
N ALA A 463 -3.42 30.90 -8.37
CA ALA A 463 -4.86 31.13 -8.42
C ALA A 463 -5.49 31.11 -9.84
N ARG A 464 -4.84 30.46 -10.83
CA ARG A 464 -5.28 30.43 -12.25
C ARG A 464 -5.47 29.04 -12.85
N ASN A 465 -4.94 27.99 -12.25
CA ASN A 465 -4.86 26.64 -12.87
C ASN A 465 -5.59 25.54 -12.07
N VAL A 466 -6.55 25.89 -11.21
CA VAL A 466 -7.36 24.92 -10.43
C VAL A 466 -8.82 24.99 -10.90
N HIS A 467 -9.06 24.42 -12.09
CA HIS A 467 -10.35 24.10 -12.68
C HIS A 467 -10.25 22.72 -13.34
#